data_AF-A0A521EBC4-F1
#
_entry.id   AF-A0A521EBC4-F1
#
_cell.length_a   1.000
_cell.length_b   1.000
_cell.length_c   1.000
_cell.angle_alpha   90.00
_cell.angle_beta   90.00
_cell.angle_gamma   90.00
#
_symmetry.space_group_name_H-M   'P 1'
#
loop_
_entity.id
_entity.type
_entity.pdbx_description
1 polymer ?
#
loop_
_entity_poly.entity_id
_entity_poly.type
_entity_poly.pdbx_seq_one_letter_code
_entity_poly.pdbx_strand_id
1 'polypeptide(L)'
;MKLIQLPTQAFEQRLLEEMNENPALEAGKEEEYETDEYANDDYDDYDDAESDRIEAEDINIDEYLSDDDTPDYKTQVNNYSDDEERETPFAAPISFHQDLINQLNTFILNDEEREIAEFLVGSIDDMGYIRRSISDIVDDMAFTQGIYTDEAMVEKMMTVIHELEPSGVGARDLQECLLLQLKHKTPTEYVDLAIDIIENQFDAFTKKHYDKLLQKYSVSNEQLKKAIHEIERLNPKPGGSFTGNNKVTENIVPDFAIRIIDGELELTLNGRNAPSLHVSKDYQEMMQTYKDSRDKSSAQKDAVQFIKQKLDSAKWFIDAIRQRQETLFVTMNAIMHYQEEYFLDGDETKLKPMILKDIADMVGLDISTISRVANSKYVETPYGTKLIKEFFSEAMKNDQGEDVSTLEIKKILKNTIEEEDKKKPLPDDQLAEILKEKGYPIARRTIAKYREQLDIPVARMRKKI
;
A
#
# COMPACT_ATOMS: atom_id res chain seq x y z
N MET A 1 -10.16 21.95 -9.06
CA MET A 1 -10.62 20.88 -8.14
C MET A 1 -10.34 19.42 -8.55
N LYS A 2 -9.98 19.07 -9.80
CA LYS A 2 -9.62 17.67 -10.17
C LYS A 2 -8.20 17.25 -9.73
N LEU A 3 -7.27 18.19 -9.61
CA LEU A 3 -5.84 17.94 -9.30
C LEU A 3 -5.57 17.45 -7.86
N ILE A 4 -6.40 17.85 -6.89
CA ILE A 4 -6.23 17.46 -5.47
C ILE A 4 -6.44 15.94 -5.27
N GLN A 5 -7.22 15.31 -6.14
CA GLN A 5 -7.63 13.91 -6.01
C GLN A 5 -6.57 12.92 -6.51
N LEU A 6 -5.62 13.39 -7.31
CA LEU A 6 -4.65 12.53 -7.96
C LEU A 6 -3.61 12.03 -6.95
N PRO A 7 -3.31 10.72 -6.91
CA PRO A 7 -2.10 10.18 -6.28
C PRO A 7 -0.84 10.84 -6.86
N THR A 8 0.27 10.85 -6.12
CA THR A 8 1.53 11.49 -6.54
C THR A 8 1.96 11.06 -7.94
N GLN A 9 1.95 9.76 -8.23
CA GLN A 9 2.34 9.24 -9.55
C GLN A 9 1.42 9.73 -10.68
N ALA A 10 0.11 9.76 -10.45
CA ALA A 10 -0.85 10.26 -11.45
C ALA A 10 -0.75 11.79 -11.62
N PHE A 11 -0.36 12.49 -10.55
CA PHE A 11 -0.08 13.92 -10.59
C PHE A 11 1.21 14.21 -11.38
N GLU A 12 2.28 13.43 -11.17
CA GLU A 12 3.53 13.51 -11.94
C GLU A 12 3.27 13.25 -13.43
N GLN A 13 2.52 12.20 -13.77
CA GLN A 13 2.17 11.93 -15.16
C GLN A 13 1.40 13.10 -15.78
N ARG A 14 0.42 13.65 -15.06
CA ARG A 14 -0.35 14.79 -15.54
C ARG A 14 0.49 16.06 -15.68
N LEU A 15 1.45 16.26 -14.78
CA LEU A 15 2.41 17.36 -14.87
C LEU A 15 3.23 17.24 -16.16
N LEU A 16 3.75 16.05 -16.45
CA LEU A 16 4.50 15.78 -17.68
C LEU A 16 3.63 15.97 -18.93
N GLU A 17 2.36 15.55 -18.90
CA GLU A 17 1.41 15.81 -20.00
C GLU A 17 1.21 17.31 -20.24
N GLU A 18 0.99 18.10 -19.18
CA GLU A 18 0.80 19.56 -19.29
C GLU A 18 2.08 20.29 -19.73
N MET A 19 3.25 19.84 -19.28
CA MET A 19 4.54 20.37 -19.77
C MET A 19 4.74 20.09 -21.27
N ASN A 20 4.29 18.94 -21.78
CA ASN A 20 4.35 18.64 -23.21
C ASN A 20 3.35 19.45 -24.03
N GLU A 21 2.18 19.78 -23.47
CA GLU A 21 1.14 20.55 -24.16
C GLU A 21 1.37 22.07 -24.11
N ASN A 22 2.04 22.57 -23.06
CA ASN A 22 2.30 23.97 -22.84
C ASN A 22 3.80 24.29 -22.81
N PRO A 23 4.37 24.78 -23.92
CA PRO A 23 5.81 25.10 -23.99
C PRO A 23 6.21 26.31 -23.15
N ALA A 24 5.25 27.08 -22.59
CA ALA A 24 5.53 28.20 -21.70
C ALA A 24 5.71 27.77 -20.23
N LEU A 25 5.58 26.48 -19.91
CA LEU A 25 5.73 25.93 -18.56
C LEU A 25 7.07 25.19 -18.43
N GLU A 26 7.90 25.64 -17.50
CA GLU A 26 9.23 25.07 -17.24
C GLU A 26 9.33 24.54 -15.80
N ALA A 27 10.12 23.48 -15.61
CA ALA A 27 10.37 22.86 -14.31
C ALA A 27 11.79 23.16 -13.83
N GLY A 28 11.92 23.51 -12.55
CA GLY A 28 13.20 23.90 -11.96
C GLY A 28 13.09 25.15 -11.10
N LYS A 29 14.23 25.62 -10.59
CA LYS A 29 14.37 27.01 -10.13
C LYS A 29 14.85 27.82 -11.32
N GLU A 30 14.33 29.03 -11.43
CA GLU A 30 14.66 29.95 -12.51
C GLU A 30 16.18 30.21 -12.53
N GLU A 31 16.86 29.92 -13.64
CA GLU A 31 18.26 30.31 -13.81
C GLU A 31 18.30 31.84 -14.02
N GLU A 32 18.76 32.57 -13.01
CA GLU A 32 19.03 34.00 -13.13
C GLU A 32 20.36 34.23 -13.86
N TYR A 33 20.28 34.88 -15.02
CA TYR A 33 21.42 35.56 -15.63
C TYR A 33 21.41 37.01 -15.14
N GLU A 34 22.46 37.40 -14.40
CA GLU A 34 22.67 38.75 -13.87
C GLU A 34 22.47 39.83 -14.96
N THR A 35 21.68 40.87 -14.65
CA THR A 35 21.77 42.15 -15.36
C THR A 35 21.74 43.26 -14.31
N ASP A 36 22.82 44.05 -14.28
CA ASP A 36 23.16 45.05 -13.26
C ASP A 36 22.13 46.20 -13.07
N GLU A 37 21.94 46.52 -11.78
CA GLU A 37 21.53 47.74 -11.06
C GLU A 37 21.07 49.00 -11.81
N TYR A 38 20.00 49.64 -11.30
CA TYR A 38 20.03 50.95 -10.59
C TYR A 38 18.73 51.18 -9.76
N ALA A 39 18.90 51.74 -8.55
CA ALA A 39 17.93 52.04 -7.46
C ALA A 39 16.78 53.03 -7.83
N ASN A 40 15.66 53.26 -7.10
CA ASN A 40 15.41 53.39 -5.65
C ASN A 40 13.89 53.65 -5.35
N ASP A 41 13.42 53.27 -4.15
CA ASP A 41 12.29 53.72 -3.27
C ASP A 41 10.91 54.17 -3.85
N ASP A 42 9.78 53.60 -3.36
CA ASP A 42 9.05 54.01 -2.12
C ASP A 42 7.73 53.19 -1.94
N TYR A 43 7.30 52.98 -0.69
CA TYR A 43 6.05 52.27 -0.31
C TYR A 43 4.81 53.20 -0.32
N ASP A 44 3.62 52.70 -0.73
CA ASP A 44 2.39 52.67 0.10
C ASP A 44 1.08 52.29 -0.65
N ASP A 45 0.31 51.43 0.03
CA ASP A 45 -1.17 51.36 0.20
C ASP A 45 -2.11 50.93 -0.95
N TYR A 46 -2.89 49.87 -0.69
CA TYR A 46 -4.05 49.44 -1.47
C TYR A 46 -5.29 49.42 -0.58
N ASP A 47 -6.32 50.19 -0.94
CA ASP A 47 -7.69 49.91 -0.51
C ASP A 47 -8.74 50.19 -1.61
N ASP A 48 -9.58 49.18 -1.78
CA ASP A 48 -10.98 49.06 -2.22
C ASP A 48 -11.52 49.38 -3.65
N ALA A 49 -12.15 48.32 -4.16
CA ALA A 49 -13.41 48.17 -4.93
C ALA A 49 -13.75 48.83 -6.29
N GLU A 50 -14.34 47.93 -7.10
CA GLU A 50 -15.44 48.06 -8.06
C GLU A 50 -15.17 48.23 -9.57
N SER A 51 -15.43 47.11 -10.27
CA SER A 51 -15.99 46.92 -11.61
C SER A 51 -16.18 48.16 -12.50
N ASP A 52 -15.39 48.22 -13.58
CA ASP A 52 -15.91 48.56 -14.90
C ASP A 52 -14.95 48.08 -16.02
N ARG A 53 -15.51 47.92 -17.22
CA ARG A 53 -14.86 47.42 -18.45
C ARG A 53 -13.48 48.05 -18.72
N ILE A 54 -12.46 47.24 -19.00
CA ILE A 54 -11.10 47.72 -19.28
C ILE A 54 -10.77 47.58 -20.78
N GLU A 55 -10.63 48.74 -21.44
CA GLU A 55 -9.94 48.92 -22.72
C GLU A 55 -8.45 48.59 -22.55
N ALA A 56 -7.78 48.15 -23.61
CA ALA A 56 -6.44 47.54 -23.57
C ALA A 56 -5.26 48.51 -23.30
N GLU A 57 -5.39 49.41 -22.33
CA GLU A 57 -4.32 50.34 -21.94
C GLU A 57 -3.94 50.34 -20.44
N ASP A 58 -4.67 49.68 -19.53
CA ASP A 58 -4.27 49.57 -18.11
C ASP A 58 -3.95 48.13 -17.69
N ILE A 59 -2.71 47.70 -17.95
CA ILE A 59 -2.11 46.55 -17.28
C ILE A 59 -0.92 47.10 -16.50
N ASN A 60 -1.08 47.24 -15.18
CA ASN A 60 0.01 47.62 -14.28
C ASN A 60 0.96 46.42 -14.13
N ILE A 61 2.21 46.59 -14.54
CA ILE A 61 3.25 45.54 -14.65
C ILE A 61 4.18 45.57 -13.43
N ASP A 62 4.08 46.60 -12.57
CA ASP A 62 4.95 46.76 -11.40
C ASP A 62 4.67 45.71 -10.31
N GLU A 63 3.51 45.05 -10.33
CA GLU A 63 3.16 43.95 -9.41
C GLU A 63 4.00 42.67 -9.63
N TYR A 64 4.76 42.57 -10.74
CA TYR A 64 5.61 41.41 -11.06
C TYR A 64 7.08 41.57 -10.62
N LEU A 65 7.48 42.72 -10.06
CA LEU A 65 8.89 43.09 -9.96
C LEU A 65 9.42 43.33 -8.53
N SER A 66 8.60 43.26 -7.48
CA SER A 66 9.06 43.57 -6.11
C SER A 66 8.73 42.47 -5.10
N ASP A 67 9.59 41.46 -5.03
CA ASP A 67 9.85 40.72 -3.78
C ASP A 67 11.14 39.91 -4.00
N ASP A 68 12.27 40.38 -3.46
CA ASP A 68 12.99 39.71 -2.37
C ASP A 68 14.37 40.35 -2.17
N ASP A 69 14.68 40.66 -0.91
CA ASP A 69 15.98 41.20 -0.48
C ASP A 69 16.46 40.33 0.68
N THR A 70 16.93 39.11 0.37
CA THR A 70 17.53 38.18 1.34
C THR A 70 18.87 37.62 0.84
N PRO A 71 20.03 38.00 1.42
CA PRO A 71 21.34 37.59 0.93
C PRO A 71 21.71 36.10 1.14
N ASP A 72 22.31 35.54 0.10
CA ASP A 72 22.45 34.10 -0.21
C ASP A 72 23.63 33.37 0.49
N TYR A 73 24.23 33.94 1.53
CA TYR A 73 25.42 33.33 2.17
C TYR A 73 25.09 32.25 3.22
N LYS A 74 23.81 31.92 3.44
CA LYS A 74 23.35 30.95 4.45
C LYS A 74 22.85 29.60 3.89
N THR A 75 22.82 29.40 2.58
CA THR A 75 22.13 28.27 1.93
C THR A 75 23.05 27.22 1.30
N GLN A 76 24.36 27.43 1.26
CA GLN A 76 25.30 26.44 0.71
C GLN A 76 25.66 25.35 1.74
N VAL A 77 24.93 24.24 1.69
CA VAL A 77 25.38 22.95 2.24
C VAL A 77 25.90 22.11 1.06
N ASN A 78 27.21 21.91 1.00
CA ASN A 78 27.85 21.02 0.03
C ASN A 78 27.35 19.59 0.21
N ASN A 79 26.44 19.14 -0.65
CA ASN A 79 26.11 17.73 -0.85
C ASN A 79 26.62 17.29 -2.24
N TYR A 80 27.92 17.05 -2.33
CA TYR A 80 28.47 16.15 -3.35
C TYR A 80 28.58 14.78 -2.71
N SER A 81 27.53 13.96 -2.85
CA SER A 81 27.63 12.52 -2.67
C SER A 81 28.12 11.90 -3.98
N ASP A 82 29.30 11.29 -3.92
CA ASP A 82 29.94 10.50 -4.98
C ASP A 82 29.19 9.16 -5.13
N ASP A 83 27.97 9.20 -5.66
CA ASP A 83 27.23 8.01 -6.08
C ASP A 83 27.49 7.77 -7.57
N GLU A 84 28.64 7.18 -7.88
CA GLU A 84 28.79 6.41 -9.12
C GLU A 84 27.71 5.31 -9.10
N GLU A 85 26.67 5.46 -9.92
CA GLU A 85 25.68 4.42 -10.22
C GLU A 85 26.41 3.18 -10.77
N ARG A 86 26.85 2.30 -9.85
CA ARG A 86 27.26 0.95 -10.19
C ARG A 86 26.00 0.19 -10.59
N GLU A 87 25.76 0.09 -11.88
CA GLU A 87 24.83 -0.88 -12.44
C GLU A 87 25.35 -2.30 -12.12
N THR A 88 24.98 -2.83 -10.96
CA THR A 88 25.15 -4.24 -10.66
C THR A 88 24.13 -5.01 -11.50
N PRO A 89 24.54 -5.95 -12.37
CA PRO A 89 23.58 -6.77 -13.10
C PRO A 89 22.73 -7.55 -12.10
N PHE A 90 21.42 -7.29 -12.11
CA PHE A 90 20.46 -8.04 -11.32
C PHE A 90 20.40 -9.47 -11.85
N ALA A 91 20.83 -10.44 -11.05
CA ALA A 91 20.60 -11.84 -11.35
C ALA A 91 19.09 -12.10 -11.31
N ALA A 92 18.49 -12.47 -12.44
CA ALA A 92 17.09 -12.88 -12.47
C ALA A 92 16.92 -14.12 -11.59
N PRO A 93 16.07 -14.08 -10.56
CA PRO A 93 15.84 -15.25 -9.72
C PRO A 93 15.17 -16.35 -10.55
N ILE A 94 15.57 -17.60 -10.31
CA ILE A 94 14.95 -18.78 -10.91
C ILE A 94 13.50 -18.87 -10.42
N SER A 95 12.54 -19.00 -11.33
CA SER A 95 11.13 -19.14 -10.96
C SER A 95 10.85 -20.53 -10.39
N PHE A 96 9.78 -20.64 -9.58
CA PHE A 96 9.34 -21.92 -9.01
C PHE A 96 9.15 -23.00 -10.08
N HIS A 97 8.44 -22.67 -11.16
CA HIS A 97 8.21 -23.60 -12.27
C HIS A 97 9.51 -23.99 -12.98
N GLN A 98 10.45 -23.05 -13.13
CA GLN A 98 11.74 -23.34 -13.76
C GLN A 98 12.58 -24.29 -12.90
N ASP A 99 12.52 -24.16 -11.58
CA ASP A 99 13.20 -25.09 -10.67
C ASP A 99 12.62 -26.51 -10.77
N LEU A 100 11.28 -26.64 -10.80
CA LEU A 100 10.62 -27.93 -11.00
C LEU A 100 10.97 -28.57 -12.35
N ILE A 101 11.01 -27.79 -13.43
CA ILE A 101 11.45 -28.26 -14.75
C ILE A 101 12.91 -28.74 -14.70
N ASN A 102 13.79 -28.01 -14.01
CA ASN A 102 15.18 -28.41 -13.85
C ASN A 102 15.30 -29.72 -13.05
N GLN A 103 14.47 -29.93 -12.04
CA GLN A 103 14.42 -31.18 -11.30
C GLN A 103 13.87 -32.33 -12.16
N LEU A 104 12.83 -32.11 -12.96
CA LEU A 104 12.31 -33.10 -13.91
C LEU A 104 13.39 -33.60 -14.87
N ASN A 105 14.32 -32.74 -15.29
CA ASN A 105 15.44 -33.14 -16.15
C ASN A 105 16.41 -34.16 -15.51
N THR A 106 16.33 -34.38 -14.20
CA THR A 106 17.12 -35.41 -13.50
C THR A 106 16.48 -36.79 -13.51
N PHE A 107 15.19 -36.88 -13.87
CA PHE A 107 14.46 -38.14 -13.98
C PHE A 107 14.63 -38.76 -15.37
N ILE A 108 14.61 -40.09 -15.44
CA ILE A 108 14.66 -40.84 -16.70
C ILE A 108 13.23 -41.00 -17.20
N LEU A 109 12.82 -40.12 -18.10
CA LEU A 109 11.50 -40.08 -18.73
C LEU A 109 11.63 -40.24 -20.24
N ASN A 110 10.67 -40.92 -20.87
CA ASN A 110 10.53 -40.93 -22.33
C ASN A 110 10.05 -39.55 -22.84
N ASP A 111 10.20 -39.28 -24.14
CA ASP A 111 9.79 -37.99 -24.72
C ASP A 111 8.31 -37.67 -24.45
N GLU A 112 7.41 -38.65 -24.62
CA GLU A 112 5.98 -38.51 -24.31
C GLU A 112 5.72 -38.28 -22.80
N GLU A 113 6.46 -38.97 -21.92
CA GLU A 113 6.36 -38.79 -20.46
C GLU A 113 6.81 -37.40 -20.05
N ARG A 114 7.86 -36.87 -20.70
CA ARG A 114 8.41 -35.56 -20.41
C ARG A 114 7.45 -34.46 -20.80
N GLU A 115 6.83 -34.53 -21.98
CA GLU A 115 5.83 -33.54 -22.40
C GLU A 115 4.64 -33.50 -21.44
N ILE A 116 4.17 -34.66 -20.97
CA ILE A 116 3.09 -34.76 -19.97
C ILE A 116 3.55 -34.12 -18.64
N ALA A 117 4.75 -34.44 -18.17
CA ALA A 117 5.28 -33.91 -16.91
C ALA A 117 5.50 -32.39 -16.96
N GLU A 118 6.01 -31.85 -18.06
CA GLU A 118 6.18 -30.40 -18.27
C GLU A 118 4.83 -29.68 -18.27
N PHE A 119 3.81 -30.26 -18.92
CA PHE A 119 2.45 -29.71 -18.91
C PHE A 119 1.85 -29.68 -17.50
N LEU A 120 2.03 -30.77 -16.74
CA LEU A 120 1.55 -30.85 -15.36
C LEU A 120 2.27 -29.83 -14.47
N VAL A 121 3.59 -29.63 -14.61
CA VAL A 121 4.33 -28.58 -13.89
C VAL A 121 3.87 -27.18 -14.27
N GLY A 122 3.50 -26.96 -15.52
CA GLY A 122 2.86 -25.72 -15.99
C GLY A 122 1.43 -25.52 -15.45
N SER A 123 0.77 -26.58 -15.00
CA SER A 123 -0.59 -26.54 -14.45
C SER A 123 -0.65 -26.34 -12.93
N ILE A 124 0.50 -26.32 -12.27
CA ILE A 124 0.63 -26.06 -10.83
C ILE A 124 0.31 -24.58 -10.55
N ASP A 125 -0.44 -24.28 -9.49
CA ASP A 125 -0.68 -22.91 -9.05
C ASP A 125 0.49 -22.34 -8.21
N ASP A 126 0.48 -21.04 -7.94
CA ASP A 126 1.51 -20.38 -7.10
C ASP A 126 1.63 -20.98 -5.69
N MET A 127 0.61 -21.70 -5.22
CA MET A 127 0.62 -22.37 -3.92
C MET A 127 1.23 -23.77 -3.99
N GLY A 128 1.43 -24.32 -5.18
CA GLY A 128 1.99 -25.65 -5.43
C GLY A 128 0.96 -26.75 -5.67
N TYR A 129 -0.31 -26.41 -5.95
CA TYR A 129 -1.41 -27.37 -6.15
C TYR A 129 -1.84 -27.51 -7.62
N ILE A 130 -2.32 -28.69 -7.99
CA ILE A 130 -3.01 -28.95 -9.26
C ILE A 130 -4.50 -29.10 -8.97
N ARG A 131 -5.27 -28.05 -9.22
CA ARG A 131 -6.70 -28.01 -8.89
C ARG A 131 -7.62 -28.61 -9.96
N ARG A 132 -7.07 -28.86 -11.15
CA ARG A 132 -7.84 -29.44 -12.27
C ARG A 132 -8.02 -30.94 -12.07
N SER A 133 -9.12 -31.48 -12.57
CA SER A 133 -9.32 -32.93 -12.57
C SER A 133 -8.41 -33.60 -13.60
N ILE A 134 -8.12 -34.89 -13.41
CA ILE A 134 -7.27 -35.65 -14.35
C ILE A 134 -7.90 -35.69 -15.74
N SER A 135 -9.22 -35.88 -15.82
CA SER A 135 -9.95 -35.87 -17.10
C SER A 135 -9.84 -34.52 -17.81
N ASP A 136 -9.96 -33.40 -17.09
CA ASP A 136 -9.80 -32.06 -17.68
C ASP A 136 -8.38 -31.84 -18.20
N ILE A 137 -7.37 -32.32 -17.47
CA ILE A 137 -5.95 -32.22 -17.86
C ILE A 137 -5.69 -33.00 -19.16
N VAL A 138 -6.25 -34.21 -19.28
CA VAL A 138 -6.13 -35.03 -20.50
C VAL A 138 -6.76 -34.31 -21.70
N ASP A 139 -7.98 -33.77 -21.52
CA ASP A 139 -8.66 -33.02 -22.58
C ASP A 139 -7.87 -31.76 -22.98
N ASP A 140 -7.41 -30.97 -22.01
CA ASP A 140 -6.61 -29.77 -22.26
C ASP A 140 -5.34 -30.07 -23.04
N MET A 141 -4.66 -31.16 -22.67
CA MET A 141 -3.44 -31.61 -23.33
C MET A 141 -3.69 -32.01 -24.79
N ALA A 142 -4.81 -32.68 -25.06
CA ALA A 142 -5.22 -33.03 -26.42
C ALA A 142 -5.59 -31.80 -27.27
N PHE A 143 -6.27 -30.80 -26.69
CA PHE A 143 -6.70 -29.60 -27.42
C PHE A 143 -5.60 -28.56 -27.61
N THR A 144 -4.71 -28.37 -26.63
CA THR A 144 -3.72 -27.28 -26.63
C THR A 144 -2.39 -27.69 -27.26
N GLN A 145 -1.89 -28.88 -26.92
CA GLN A 145 -0.58 -29.37 -27.36
C GLN A 145 -0.69 -30.46 -28.43
N GLY A 146 -1.90 -30.99 -28.69
CA GLY A 146 -2.11 -32.09 -29.64
C GLY A 146 -1.58 -33.43 -29.13
N ILE A 147 -1.33 -33.55 -27.82
CA ILE A 147 -0.81 -34.75 -27.17
C ILE A 147 -1.98 -35.61 -26.72
N TYR A 148 -2.05 -36.85 -27.21
CA TYR A 148 -3.10 -37.80 -26.86
C TYR A 148 -2.58 -38.76 -25.80
N THR A 149 -3.10 -38.65 -24.57
CA THR A 149 -2.72 -39.50 -23.44
C THR A 149 -3.96 -40.08 -22.75
N ASP A 150 -3.75 -41.06 -21.88
CA ASP A 150 -4.78 -41.69 -21.05
C ASP A 150 -4.64 -41.26 -19.58
N GLU A 151 -5.74 -41.33 -18.82
CA GLU A 151 -5.77 -40.93 -17.41
C GLU A 151 -4.73 -41.70 -16.57
N ALA A 152 -4.48 -42.98 -16.88
CA ALA A 152 -3.52 -43.80 -16.16
C ALA A 152 -2.07 -43.31 -16.32
N MET A 153 -1.73 -42.79 -17.50
CA MET A 153 -0.41 -42.22 -17.75
C MET A 153 -0.24 -40.88 -17.01
N VAL A 154 -1.29 -40.06 -16.98
CA VAL A 154 -1.29 -38.81 -16.19
C VAL A 154 -1.14 -39.11 -14.69
N GLU A 155 -1.83 -40.12 -14.15
CA GLU A 155 -1.66 -40.54 -12.75
C GLU A 155 -0.23 -41.02 -12.43
N LYS A 156 0.38 -41.75 -13.36
CA LYS A 156 1.78 -42.17 -13.23
C LYS A 156 2.71 -40.97 -13.19
N MET A 157 2.54 -40.00 -14.10
CA MET A 157 3.35 -38.79 -14.12
C MET A 157 3.10 -37.89 -12.91
N MET A 158 1.87 -37.86 -12.40
CA MET A 158 1.53 -37.17 -11.15
C MET A 158 2.32 -37.75 -9.97
N THR A 159 2.50 -39.06 -9.92
CA THR A 159 3.32 -39.73 -8.89
C THR A 159 4.79 -39.28 -8.98
N VAL A 160 5.33 -39.12 -10.18
CA VAL A 160 6.69 -38.59 -10.40
C VAL A 160 6.78 -37.14 -9.92
N ILE A 161 5.77 -36.32 -10.21
CA ILE A 161 5.73 -34.92 -9.75
C ILE A 161 5.67 -34.83 -8.23
N HIS A 162 4.98 -35.76 -7.57
CA HIS A 162 4.94 -35.83 -6.11
C HIS A 162 6.29 -36.17 -5.47
N GLU A 163 7.25 -36.72 -6.22
CA GLU A 163 8.64 -36.95 -5.78
C GLU A 163 9.54 -35.72 -5.92
N LEU A 164 9.08 -34.67 -6.61
CA LEU A 164 9.84 -33.43 -6.75
C LEU A 164 9.91 -32.65 -5.42
N GLU A 165 10.93 -31.80 -5.31
CA GLU A 165 11.07 -30.86 -4.20
C GLU A 165 10.48 -29.50 -4.60
N PRO A 166 9.73 -28.83 -3.71
CA PRO A 166 9.43 -29.18 -2.32
C PRO A 166 8.33 -30.26 -2.16
N SER A 167 8.50 -31.16 -1.18
CA SER A 167 7.56 -32.27 -0.95
C SER A 167 6.11 -31.80 -0.80
N GLY A 168 5.18 -32.52 -1.44
CA GLY A 168 3.76 -32.18 -1.48
C GLY A 168 3.38 -31.20 -2.60
N VAL A 169 4.32 -30.84 -3.48
CA VAL A 169 4.02 -30.18 -4.75
C VAL A 169 3.19 -31.09 -5.66
N GLY A 170 2.27 -30.51 -6.43
CA GLY A 170 1.38 -31.24 -7.31
C GLY A 170 0.23 -31.96 -6.58
N ALA A 171 -0.01 -31.67 -5.30
CA ALA A 171 -1.19 -32.17 -4.61
C ALA A 171 -2.48 -31.51 -5.15
N ARG A 172 -3.62 -32.20 -5.05
CA ARG A 172 -4.93 -31.66 -5.45
C ARG A 172 -5.58 -30.84 -4.35
N ASP A 173 -5.35 -31.23 -3.11
CA ASP A 173 -5.86 -30.54 -1.93
C ASP A 173 -4.84 -30.51 -0.78
N LEU A 174 -5.21 -29.82 0.29
CA LEU A 174 -4.37 -29.71 1.49
C LEU A 174 -4.15 -31.06 2.17
N GLN A 175 -5.13 -31.97 2.11
CA GLN A 175 -5.05 -33.27 2.78
C GLN A 175 -4.00 -34.14 2.09
N GLU A 176 -4.05 -34.24 0.75
CA GLU A 176 -3.07 -34.95 -0.09
C GLU A 176 -1.68 -34.34 0.08
N CYS A 177 -1.56 -33.01 0.10
CA CYS A 177 -0.28 -32.31 0.31
C CYS A 177 0.38 -32.68 1.63
N LEU A 178 -0.37 -32.64 2.74
CA LEU A 178 0.15 -33.01 4.05
C LEU A 178 0.48 -34.51 4.12
N LEU A 179 -0.32 -35.38 3.49
CA LEU A 179 -0.03 -36.82 3.42
C LEU A 179 1.26 -37.11 2.66
N LEU A 180 1.48 -36.47 1.51
CA LEU A 180 2.71 -36.62 0.74
C LEU A 180 3.94 -36.20 1.56
N GLN A 181 3.85 -35.07 2.27
CA GLN A 181 4.94 -34.61 3.14
C GLN A 181 5.18 -35.54 4.34
N LEU A 182 4.12 -36.10 4.94
CA LEU A 182 4.26 -37.08 6.02
C LEU A 182 4.87 -38.39 5.55
N LYS A 183 4.48 -38.88 4.36
CA LYS A 183 5.04 -40.11 3.77
C LYS A 183 6.53 -39.99 3.45
N HIS A 184 7.00 -38.78 3.17
CA HIS A 184 8.42 -38.51 2.91
C HIS A 184 9.26 -38.38 4.21
N LYS A 185 8.62 -38.23 5.38
CA LYS A 185 9.32 -38.18 6.67
C LYS A 185 9.77 -39.57 7.14
N THR A 186 10.74 -39.58 8.04
CA THR A 186 11.16 -40.81 8.73
C THR A 186 9.99 -41.40 9.53
N PRO A 187 9.65 -42.69 9.33
CA PRO A 187 8.54 -43.32 10.01
C PRO A 187 8.80 -43.39 11.51
N THR A 188 7.86 -42.84 12.28
CA THR A 188 7.84 -42.90 13.73
C THR A 188 6.40 -43.13 14.17
N GLU A 189 6.19 -43.66 15.37
CA GLU A 189 4.84 -43.91 15.92
C GLU A 189 3.92 -42.66 15.86
N TYR A 190 4.52 -41.47 15.98
CA TYR A 190 3.79 -40.18 15.89
C TYR A 190 3.48 -39.76 14.45
N VAL A 191 4.37 -40.09 13.50
CA VAL A 191 4.16 -39.84 12.07
C VAL A 191 3.10 -40.79 11.53
N ASP A 192 3.12 -42.06 11.92
CA ASP A 192 2.09 -43.03 11.52
C ASP A 192 0.71 -42.61 12.05
N LEU A 193 0.65 -42.17 13.31
CA LEU A 193 -0.58 -41.60 13.88
C LEU A 193 -1.01 -40.32 13.16
N ALA A 194 -0.07 -39.46 12.77
CA ALA A 194 -0.37 -38.25 12.01
C ALA A 194 -0.93 -38.56 10.62
N ILE A 195 -0.37 -39.56 9.91
CA ILE A 195 -0.86 -40.04 8.62
C ILE A 195 -2.31 -40.52 8.75
N ASP A 196 -2.60 -41.37 9.75
CA ASP A 196 -3.94 -41.89 9.98
C ASP A 196 -4.95 -40.78 10.35
N ILE A 197 -4.54 -39.82 11.19
CA ILE A 197 -5.38 -38.66 11.51
C ILE A 197 -5.73 -37.86 10.25
N ILE A 198 -4.77 -37.58 9.38
CA ILE A 198 -5.00 -36.81 8.16
C ILE A 198 -5.80 -37.64 7.15
N GLU A 199 -5.55 -38.93 6.99
CA GLU A 199 -6.25 -39.79 6.03
C GLU A 199 -7.72 -40.03 6.44
N ASN A 200 -7.96 -40.38 7.70
CA ASN A 200 -9.26 -40.86 8.16
C ASN A 200 -10.06 -39.84 8.98
N GLN A 201 -9.43 -38.81 9.55
CA GLN A 201 -10.06 -37.84 10.47
C GLN A 201 -9.65 -36.39 10.22
N PHE A 202 -9.42 -36.00 8.96
CA PHE A 202 -9.05 -34.64 8.58
C PHE A 202 -10.02 -33.59 9.14
N ASP A 203 -11.34 -33.86 9.05
CA ASP A 203 -12.39 -32.98 9.57
C ASP A 203 -12.31 -32.76 11.08
N ALA A 204 -11.92 -33.77 11.84
CA ALA A 204 -11.80 -33.65 13.29
C ALA A 204 -10.54 -32.85 13.66
N PHE A 205 -9.46 -33.03 12.89
CA PHE A 205 -8.20 -32.29 13.04
C PHE A 205 -8.38 -30.80 12.73
N THR A 206 -8.89 -30.45 11.55
CA THR A 206 -9.10 -29.05 11.12
C THR A 206 -9.98 -28.28 12.10
N LYS A 207 -10.99 -28.94 12.66
CA LYS A 207 -11.95 -28.40 13.62
C LYS A 207 -11.48 -28.46 15.09
N LYS A 208 -10.23 -28.83 15.34
CA LYS A 208 -9.58 -28.99 16.66
C LYS A 208 -10.38 -29.83 17.65
N HIS A 209 -11.01 -30.89 17.17
CA HIS A 209 -11.77 -31.84 17.99
C HIS A 209 -10.86 -32.86 18.68
N TYR A 210 -9.93 -32.38 19.51
CA TYR A 210 -8.95 -33.25 20.17
C TYR A 210 -9.59 -34.34 21.03
N ASP A 211 -10.71 -34.04 21.69
CA ASP A 211 -11.42 -35.02 22.51
C ASP A 211 -11.95 -36.21 21.69
N LYS A 212 -12.38 -35.97 20.45
CA LYS A 212 -12.80 -37.04 19.51
C LYS A 212 -11.62 -37.86 19.02
N LEU A 213 -10.48 -37.21 18.76
CA LEU A 213 -9.25 -37.89 18.32
C LEU A 213 -8.69 -38.79 19.43
N LEU A 214 -8.65 -38.31 20.68
CA LEU A 214 -8.23 -39.10 21.84
C LEU A 214 -9.10 -40.36 22.01
N GLN A 215 -10.42 -40.22 21.87
CA GLN A 215 -11.35 -41.35 22.00
C GLN A 215 -11.22 -42.35 20.85
N LYS A 216 -11.08 -41.87 19.60
CA LYS A 216 -11.02 -42.75 18.43
C LYS A 216 -9.72 -43.57 18.39
N TYR A 217 -8.58 -42.93 18.64
CA TYR A 217 -7.27 -43.57 18.55
C TYR A 217 -6.81 -44.19 19.87
N SER A 218 -7.53 -43.97 20.98
CA SER A 218 -7.19 -44.50 22.31
C SER A 218 -5.75 -44.16 22.75
N VAL A 219 -5.28 -42.96 22.38
CA VAL A 219 -3.92 -42.48 22.66
C VAL A 219 -3.89 -41.52 23.84
N SER A 220 -2.73 -41.40 24.47
CA SER A 220 -2.50 -40.39 25.52
C SER A 220 -2.48 -38.97 24.94
N ASN A 221 -2.72 -37.98 25.80
CA ASN A 221 -2.66 -36.57 25.41
C ASN A 221 -1.26 -36.17 24.89
N GLU A 222 -0.19 -36.73 25.48
CA GLU A 222 1.17 -36.48 25.01
C GLU A 222 1.44 -37.07 23.61
N GLN A 223 0.95 -38.27 23.32
CA GLN A 223 1.11 -38.89 21.99
C GLN A 223 0.36 -38.09 20.92
N LEU A 224 -0.89 -37.69 21.20
CA LEU A 224 -1.67 -36.87 20.29
C LEU A 224 -1.00 -35.50 20.05
N LYS A 225 -0.46 -34.88 21.11
CA LYS A 225 0.26 -33.62 21.01
C LYS A 225 1.49 -33.73 20.11
N LYS A 226 2.28 -34.81 20.24
CA LYS A 226 3.44 -35.06 19.38
C LYS A 226 3.05 -35.29 17.93
N ALA A 227 1.98 -36.05 17.66
CA ALA A 227 1.48 -36.27 16.30
C ALA A 227 0.97 -34.96 15.66
N ILE A 228 0.21 -34.15 16.40
CA ILE A 228 -0.23 -32.82 15.93
C ILE A 228 0.97 -31.93 15.65
N HIS A 229 1.98 -31.92 16.53
CA HIS A 229 3.20 -31.14 16.33
C HIS A 229 3.96 -31.54 15.06
N GLU A 230 3.96 -32.81 14.70
CA GLU A 230 4.53 -33.27 13.43
C GLU A 230 3.76 -32.76 12.21
N ILE A 231 2.43 -32.63 12.30
CA ILE A 231 1.57 -32.03 11.26
C ILE A 231 1.75 -30.51 11.18
N GLU A 232 1.81 -29.82 12.33
CA GLU A 232 1.97 -28.35 12.39
C GLU A 232 3.32 -27.87 11.83
N ARG A 233 4.33 -28.75 11.78
CA ARG A 233 5.64 -28.47 11.18
C ARG A 233 5.67 -28.57 9.65
N LEU A 234 4.61 -29.10 9.04
CA LEU A 234 4.53 -29.27 7.59
C LEU A 234 4.23 -27.95 6.90
N ASN A 235 4.64 -27.82 5.64
CA ASN A 235 4.37 -26.61 4.87
C ASN A 235 3.06 -26.79 4.07
N PRO A 236 1.97 -26.11 4.42
CA PRO A 236 0.72 -26.24 3.68
C PRO A 236 0.80 -25.64 2.27
N LYS A 237 1.81 -24.83 1.93
CA LYS A 237 1.93 -24.14 0.63
C LYS A 237 3.33 -24.33 0.07
N PRO A 238 3.63 -25.48 -0.56
CA PRO A 238 4.95 -25.79 -1.08
C PRO A 238 5.49 -24.73 -2.06
N GLY A 239 4.64 -24.14 -2.91
CA GLY A 239 5.05 -23.10 -3.88
C GLY A 239 5.40 -21.73 -3.25
N GLY A 240 4.99 -21.49 -2.01
CA GLY A 240 5.11 -20.18 -1.36
C GLY A 240 6.56 -19.72 -1.14
N SER A 241 7.50 -20.63 -0.93
CA SER A 241 8.91 -20.30 -0.62
C SER A 241 9.62 -19.56 -1.75
N PHE A 242 9.20 -19.76 -3.01
CA PHE A 242 9.79 -19.12 -4.19
C PHE A 242 9.15 -17.76 -4.51
N THR A 243 7.90 -17.54 -4.09
CA THR A 243 7.17 -16.29 -4.33
C THR A 243 7.75 -15.07 -3.59
N GLY A 244 8.55 -15.30 -2.53
CA GLY A 244 9.16 -14.23 -1.73
C GLY A 244 10.22 -13.41 -2.48
N ASN A 245 10.90 -13.99 -3.47
CA ASN A 245 12.00 -13.32 -4.18
C ASN A 245 11.54 -12.48 -5.37
N ASN A 246 10.31 -12.67 -5.86
CA ASN A 246 9.75 -11.97 -7.02
C ASN A 246 8.60 -11.03 -6.68
N LYS A 247 8.20 -10.93 -5.41
CA LYS A 247 7.29 -9.86 -5.00
C LYS A 247 8.04 -8.54 -5.08
N VAL A 248 7.80 -7.80 -6.16
CA VAL A 248 7.98 -6.36 -6.19
C VAL A 248 7.28 -5.84 -4.95
N THR A 249 8.06 -5.49 -3.92
CA THR A 249 7.49 -4.87 -2.73
C THR A 249 6.94 -3.55 -3.22
N GLU A 250 5.61 -3.42 -3.21
CA GLU A 250 4.95 -2.18 -3.59
C GLU A 250 5.35 -1.12 -2.57
N ASN A 251 6.41 -0.38 -2.88
CA ASN A 251 6.89 0.69 -2.02
C ASN A 251 5.91 1.86 -2.13
N ILE A 252 5.21 2.12 -1.02
CA ILE A 252 4.35 3.28 -0.88
C ILE A 252 5.23 4.50 -0.68
N VAL A 253 5.19 5.44 -1.62
CA VAL A 253 5.84 6.74 -1.47
C VAL A 253 4.91 7.66 -0.68
N PRO A 254 5.28 8.10 0.54
CA PRO A 254 4.44 8.96 1.36
C PRO A 254 4.35 10.37 0.78
N ASP A 255 3.18 11.00 0.95
CA ASP A 255 2.90 12.35 0.48
C ASP A 255 3.37 13.42 1.46
N PHE A 256 3.29 13.11 2.75
CA PHE A 256 3.62 13.95 3.89
C PHE A 256 4.67 13.26 4.75
N ALA A 257 5.48 14.02 5.46
CA ALA A 257 6.37 13.51 6.50
C ALA A 257 6.25 14.37 7.75
N ILE A 258 6.02 13.71 8.90
CA ILE A 258 5.97 14.33 10.22
C ILE A 258 7.26 13.95 10.96
N ARG A 259 7.96 14.96 11.48
CA ARG A 259 9.16 14.80 12.30
C ARG A 259 8.93 15.42 13.67
N ILE A 260 9.61 14.87 14.68
CA ILE A 260 9.65 15.45 16.03
C ILE A 260 11.01 16.12 16.18
N ILE A 261 11.03 17.45 16.27
CA ILE A 261 12.25 18.25 16.48
C ILE A 261 12.06 19.01 17.79
N ASP A 262 12.98 18.81 18.74
CA ASP A 262 12.95 19.46 20.07
C ASP A 262 11.62 19.29 20.85
N GLY A 263 10.85 18.24 20.55
CA GLY A 263 9.56 17.96 21.16
C GLY A 263 8.37 18.62 20.46
N GLU A 264 8.60 19.31 19.35
CA GLU A 264 7.57 19.90 18.49
C GLU A 264 7.37 19.08 17.22
N LEU A 265 6.13 19.05 16.71
CA LEU A 265 5.76 18.35 15.49
C LEU A 265 5.98 19.26 14.28
N GLU A 266 6.84 18.85 13.35
CA GLU A 266 7.06 19.53 12.08
C GLU A 266 6.44 18.72 10.93
N LEU A 267 5.56 19.35 10.17
CA LEU A 267 4.95 18.79 8.97
C LEU A 267 5.71 19.25 7.72
N THR A 268 6.11 18.30 6.89
CA THR A 268 6.73 18.56 5.58
C THR A 268 5.97 17.85 4.46
N LEU A 269 5.88 18.49 3.30
CA LEU A 269 5.36 17.88 2.08
C LEU A 269 6.52 17.25 1.29
N ASN A 270 6.31 16.04 0.77
CA ASN A 270 7.33 15.41 -0.07
C ASN A 270 7.55 16.23 -1.35
N GLY A 271 8.81 16.49 -1.73
CA GLY A 271 9.17 17.34 -2.89
C GLY A 271 8.55 16.86 -4.21
N ARG A 272 8.27 15.56 -4.35
CA ARG A 272 7.54 15.00 -5.51
C ARG A 272 6.10 15.51 -5.63
N ASN A 273 5.47 15.86 -4.51
CA ASN A 273 4.15 16.49 -4.48
C ASN A 273 4.19 18.02 -4.60
N ALA A 274 5.38 18.61 -4.50
CA ALA A 274 5.61 20.06 -4.55
C ALA A 274 6.73 20.46 -5.54
N PRO A 275 6.55 20.19 -6.85
CA PRO A 275 7.52 20.62 -7.85
C PRO A 275 7.54 22.15 -7.96
N SER A 276 8.73 22.72 -8.12
CA SER A 276 8.89 24.14 -8.47
C SER A 276 8.68 24.30 -9.98
N LEU A 277 7.68 25.09 -10.34
CA LEU A 277 7.32 25.40 -11.72
C LEU A 277 7.37 26.90 -11.92
N HIS A 278 7.89 27.33 -13.05
CA HIS A 278 7.90 28.73 -13.45
C HIS A 278 7.46 28.86 -14.91
N VAL A 279 7.19 30.10 -15.30
CA VAL A 279 6.87 30.44 -16.67
C VAL A 279 8.20 30.64 -17.42
N SER A 280 8.28 30.17 -18.65
CA SER A 280 9.46 30.32 -19.51
C SER A 280 9.77 31.80 -19.80
N LYS A 281 11.02 32.20 -19.57
CA LYS A 281 11.51 33.58 -19.85
C LYS A 281 11.44 33.93 -21.33
N ASP A 282 11.77 32.99 -22.21
CA ASP A 282 11.74 33.18 -23.67
C ASP A 282 10.37 33.67 -24.15
N TYR A 283 9.29 33.09 -23.61
CA TYR A 283 7.93 33.47 -23.96
C TYR A 283 7.52 34.83 -23.37
N GLN A 284 8.07 35.21 -22.21
CA GLN A 284 7.88 36.55 -21.63
C GLN A 284 8.61 37.61 -22.49
N GLU A 285 9.85 37.36 -22.89
CA GLU A 285 10.65 38.24 -23.74
C GLU A 285 10.07 38.42 -25.14
N MET A 286 9.51 37.35 -25.73
CA MET A 286 8.80 37.42 -27.01
C MET A 286 7.57 38.33 -26.94
N MET A 287 6.86 38.35 -25.81
CA MET A 287 5.72 39.25 -25.59
C MET A 287 6.20 40.70 -25.39
N GLN A 288 7.30 40.91 -24.69
CA GLN A 288 7.92 42.23 -24.49
C GLN A 288 8.39 42.84 -25.82
N THR A 289 9.10 42.05 -26.63
CA THR A 289 9.59 42.46 -27.97
C THR A 289 8.43 42.86 -28.90
N TYR A 290 7.28 42.19 -28.80
CA TYR A 290 6.08 42.57 -29.56
C TYR A 290 5.46 43.88 -29.08
N LYS A 291 5.44 44.14 -27.77
CA LYS A 291 4.95 45.38 -27.17
C LYS A 291 5.74 46.59 -27.67
N ASP A 292 7.07 46.43 -27.81
CA ASP A 292 7.98 47.48 -28.28
C ASP A 292 7.99 47.66 -29.81
N SER A 293 7.45 46.70 -30.56
CA SER A 293 7.39 46.74 -32.02
C SER A 293 6.29 47.69 -32.54
N ARG A 294 6.66 48.61 -33.45
CA ARG A 294 5.75 49.60 -34.03
C ARG A 294 4.88 49.09 -35.19
N ASP A 295 5.31 48.03 -35.88
CA ASP A 295 4.58 47.41 -37.00
C ASP A 295 3.85 46.14 -36.54
N LYS A 296 2.53 46.21 -36.46
CA LYS A 296 1.67 45.10 -35.98
C LYS A 296 0.97 44.41 -37.16
N SER A 297 1.62 43.42 -37.76
CA SER A 297 1.01 42.57 -38.79
C SER A 297 -0.10 41.67 -38.20
N SER A 298 -1.10 41.28 -39.01
CA SER A 298 -2.18 40.37 -38.58
C SER A 298 -1.65 39.03 -38.10
N ALA A 299 -0.62 38.48 -38.76
CA ALA A 299 0.00 37.22 -38.36
C ALA A 299 0.74 37.31 -37.01
N GLN A 300 1.26 38.50 -36.66
CA GLN A 300 1.88 38.72 -35.35
C GLN A 300 0.83 38.87 -34.25
N LYS A 301 -0.35 39.43 -34.55
CA LYS A 301 -1.48 39.48 -33.61
C LYS A 301 -1.96 38.08 -33.22
N ASP A 302 -2.12 37.20 -34.21
CA ASP A 302 -2.53 35.80 -33.97
C ASP A 302 -1.47 35.04 -33.15
N ALA A 303 -0.18 35.25 -33.43
CA ALA A 303 0.92 34.65 -32.66
C ALA A 303 0.96 35.13 -31.20
N VAL A 304 0.73 36.42 -30.96
CA VAL A 304 0.72 37.01 -29.61
C VAL A 304 -0.51 36.56 -28.82
N GLN A 305 -1.66 36.43 -29.48
CA GLN A 305 -2.84 35.87 -28.85
C GLN A 305 -2.62 34.41 -28.42
N PHE A 306 -1.95 33.62 -29.26
CA PHE A 306 -1.56 32.25 -28.91
C PHE A 306 -0.57 32.20 -27.73
N ILE A 307 0.48 33.02 -27.73
CA ILE A 307 1.45 33.11 -26.63
C ILE A 307 0.75 33.53 -25.33
N LYS A 308 -0.12 34.54 -25.39
CA LYS A 308 -0.91 34.99 -24.23
C LYS A 308 -1.76 33.85 -23.66
N GLN A 309 -2.46 33.10 -24.50
CA GLN A 309 -3.25 31.95 -24.04
C GLN A 309 -2.39 30.88 -23.36
N LYS A 310 -1.18 30.62 -23.86
CA LYS A 310 -0.25 29.66 -23.27
C LYS A 310 0.34 30.15 -21.95
N LEU A 311 0.67 31.44 -21.85
CA LEU A 311 1.11 32.09 -20.61
C LEU A 311 0.01 32.09 -19.54
N ASP A 312 -1.21 32.49 -19.91
CA ASP A 312 -2.36 32.51 -18.98
C ASP A 312 -2.68 31.08 -18.51
N SER A 313 -2.59 30.09 -19.40
CA SER A 313 -2.76 28.67 -19.05
C SER A 313 -1.65 28.16 -18.12
N ALA A 314 -0.39 28.59 -18.33
CA ALA A 314 0.74 28.22 -17.47
C ALA A 314 0.58 28.82 -16.06
N LYS A 315 0.26 30.11 -15.96
CA LYS A 315 0.00 30.80 -14.68
C LYS A 315 -1.14 30.14 -13.92
N TRP A 316 -2.27 29.92 -14.58
CA TRP A 316 -3.42 29.25 -13.97
C TRP A 316 -3.07 27.85 -13.44
N PHE A 317 -2.23 27.11 -14.18
CA PHE A 317 -1.78 25.77 -13.76
C PHE A 317 -0.84 25.82 -12.55
N ILE A 318 0.10 26.77 -12.52
CA ILE A 318 0.98 27.03 -11.37
C ILE A 318 0.15 27.39 -10.14
N ASP A 319 -0.81 28.30 -10.28
CA ASP A 319 -1.70 28.70 -9.18
C ASP A 319 -2.55 27.53 -8.68
N ALA A 320 -3.05 26.69 -9.59
CA ALA A 320 -3.78 25.49 -9.23
C ALA A 320 -2.92 24.48 -8.45
N ILE A 321 -1.61 24.40 -8.74
CA ILE A 321 -0.65 23.57 -8.00
C ILE A 321 -0.36 24.17 -6.63
N ARG A 322 -0.13 25.48 -6.53
CA ARG A 322 0.05 26.19 -5.26
C ARG A 322 -1.16 26.00 -4.34
N GLN A 323 -2.37 26.21 -4.86
CA GLN A 323 -3.61 25.97 -4.13
C GLN A 323 -3.74 24.51 -3.67
N ARG A 324 -3.33 23.54 -4.49
CA ARG A 324 -3.29 22.12 -4.11
C ARG A 324 -2.33 21.90 -2.94
N GLN A 325 -1.12 22.43 -3.01
CA GLN A 325 -0.11 22.29 -1.95
C GLN A 325 -0.61 22.88 -0.64
N GLU A 326 -1.13 24.10 -0.67
CA GLU A 326 -1.71 24.79 0.48
C GLU A 326 -2.87 23.97 1.08
N THR A 327 -3.82 23.52 0.26
CA THR A 327 -4.95 22.71 0.71
C THR A 327 -4.48 21.43 1.41
N LEU A 328 -3.48 20.74 0.84
CA LEU A 328 -2.90 19.52 1.41
C LEU A 328 -2.20 19.82 2.75
N PHE A 329 -1.40 20.88 2.78
CA PHE A 329 -0.65 21.29 3.96
C PHE A 329 -1.60 21.66 5.11
N VAL A 330 -2.55 22.56 4.89
CA VAL A 330 -3.47 23.02 5.94
C VAL A 330 -4.36 21.88 6.44
N THR A 331 -4.82 20.99 5.53
CA THR A 331 -5.59 19.80 5.92
C THR A 331 -4.79 18.87 6.82
N MET A 332 -3.55 18.54 6.43
CA MET A 332 -2.73 17.62 7.22
C MET A 332 -2.23 18.27 8.52
N ASN A 333 -1.98 19.58 8.51
CA ASN A 333 -1.61 20.33 9.72
C ASN A 333 -2.74 20.32 10.76
N ALA A 334 -3.99 20.51 10.31
CA ALA A 334 -5.16 20.38 11.18
C ALA A 334 -5.29 18.98 11.79
N ILE A 335 -5.05 17.93 11.00
CA ILE A 335 -5.06 16.54 11.48
C ILE A 335 -3.93 16.30 12.50
N MET A 336 -2.73 16.82 12.21
CA MET A 336 -1.55 16.70 13.08
C MET A 336 -1.80 17.32 14.45
N HIS A 337 -2.32 18.55 14.49
CA HIS A 337 -2.65 19.23 15.75
C HIS A 337 -3.82 18.59 16.49
N TYR A 338 -4.84 18.10 15.78
CA TYR A 338 -5.95 17.40 16.43
C TYR A 338 -5.48 16.10 17.12
N GLN A 339 -4.49 15.42 16.53
CA GLN A 339 -3.92 14.14 17.00
C GLN A 339 -2.53 14.30 17.64
N GLU A 340 -2.22 15.48 18.20
CA GLU A 340 -0.88 15.83 18.69
C GLU A 340 -0.30 14.77 19.65
N GLU A 341 -1.10 14.33 20.63
CA GLU A 341 -0.68 13.32 21.62
C GLU A 341 -0.27 11.99 20.99
N TYR A 342 -0.94 11.59 19.91
CA TYR A 342 -0.61 10.37 19.16
C TYR A 342 0.70 10.54 18.39
N PHE A 343 0.89 11.67 17.71
CA PHE A 343 2.10 11.90 16.91
C PHE A 343 3.37 12.11 17.76
N LEU A 344 3.24 12.54 19.02
CA LEU A 344 4.36 12.70 19.96
C LEU A 344 4.79 11.39 20.64
N ASP A 345 3.84 10.53 21.00
CA ASP A 345 4.10 9.31 21.78
C ASP A 345 4.08 8.02 20.94
N GLY A 346 3.33 8.02 19.85
CA GLY A 346 3.16 6.88 18.95
C GLY A 346 2.16 5.83 19.42
N ASP A 347 1.54 6.01 20.61
CA ASP A 347 0.56 5.06 21.10
C ASP A 347 -0.81 5.26 20.45
N GLU A 348 -1.21 4.28 19.63
CA GLU A 348 -2.54 4.18 19.01
C GLU A 348 -3.73 4.29 20.00
N THR A 349 -3.53 4.05 21.30
CA THR A 349 -4.61 4.26 22.31
C THR A 349 -4.92 5.72 22.56
N LYS A 350 -3.97 6.63 22.31
CA LYS A 350 -4.12 8.08 22.51
C LYS A 350 -4.71 8.79 21.29
N LEU A 351 -5.11 8.03 20.27
CA LEU A 351 -5.72 8.56 19.06
C LEU A 351 -7.14 9.04 19.39
N LYS A 352 -7.34 10.35 19.29
CA LYS A 352 -8.61 10.99 19.62
C LYS A 352 -9.64 10.67 18.53
N PRO A 353 -10.90 10.32 18.89
CA PRO A 353 -11.94 10.18 17.89
C PRO A 353 -12.08 11.46 17.05
N MET A 354 -12.04 11.30 15.72
CA MET A 354 -12.01 12.39 14.76
C MET A 354 -12.84 11.98 13.54
N ILE A 355 -13.83 12.81 13.18
CA ILE A 355 -14.62 12.65 11.97
C ILE A 355 -14.21 13.68 10.92
N LEU A 356 -14.51 13.39 9.64
CA LEU A 356 -14.16 14.28 8.52
C LEU A 356 -14.74 15.69 8.68
N LYS A 357 -15.88 15.82 9.37
CA LYS A 357 -16.53 17.11 9.64
C LYS A 357 -15.69 18.00 10.57
N ASP A 358 -15.02 17.43 11.57
CA ASP A 358 -14.25 18.21 12.55
C ASP A 358 -13.09 18.95 11.86
N ILE A 359 -12.40 18.28 10.93
CA ILE A 359 -11.32 18.85 10.13
C ILE A 359 -11.85 19.81 9.05
N ALA A 360 -12.99 19.48 8.44
CA ALA A 360 -13.64 20.36 7.47
C ALA A 360 -14.03 21.70 8.09
N ASP A 361 -14.62 21.69 9.29
CA ASP A 361 -15.03 22.88 10.02
C ASP A 361 -13.80 23.68 10.52
N MET A 362 -12.70 23.03 10.89
CA MET A 362 -11.46 23.67 11.33
C MET A 362 -10.74 24.42 10.19
N VAL A 363 -10.72 23.84 8.99
CA VAL A 363 -9.99 24.39 7.84
C VAL A 363 -10.89 25.23 6.92
N GLY A 364 -12.22 25.17 7.09
CA GLY A 364 -13.18 25.87 6.23
C GLY A 364 -13.33 25.25 4.84
N LEU A 365 -13.05 23.96 4.69
CA LEU A 365 -13.12 23.23 3.41
C LEU A 365 -14.33 22.28 3.38
N ASP A 366 -14.78 21.94 2.16
CA ASP A 366 -15.85 20.97 2.00
C ASP A 366 -15.41 19.56 2.44
N ILE A 367 -16.33 18.82 3.08
CA ILE A 367 -16.10 17.45 3.59
C ILE A 367 -15.61 16.52 2.47
N SER A 368 -16.06 16.70 1.23
CA SER A 368 -15.61 15.88 0.10
C SER A 368 -14.13 16.11 -0.22
N THR A 369 -13.60 17.32 -0.02
CA THR A 369 -12.19 17.65 -0.19
C THR A 369 -11.34 16.93 0.85
N ILE A 370 -11.72 16.99 2.13
CA ILE A 370 -11.02 16.28 3.22
C ILE A 370 -11.06 14.76 3.00
N SER A 371 -12.22 14.22 2.62
CA SER A 371 -12.38 12.79 2.32
C SER A 371 -11.45 12.33 1.19
N ARG A 372 -11.25 13.15 0.15
CA ARG A 372 -10.34 12.84 -0.97
C ARG A 372 -8.88 12.79 -0.53
N VAL A 373 -8.47 13.74 0.32
CA VAL A 373 -7.12 13.74 0.90
C VAL A 373 -6.93 12.51 1.78
N ALA A 374 -7.86 12.23 2.69
CA ALA A 374 -7.74 11.13 3.64
C ALA A 374 -7.66 9.74 3.00
N ASN A 375 -8.43 9.48 1.94
CA ASN A 375 -8.54 8.13 1.35
C ASN A 375 -7.36 7.73 0.45
N SER A 376 -6.59 8.68 -0.07
CA SER A 376 -5.63 8.43 -1.16
C SER A 376 -4.22 8.91 -0.87
N LYS A 377 -3.95 9.38 0.34
CA LYS A 377 -2.68 10.01 0.72
C LYS A 377 -2.09 9.34 1.96
N TYR A 378 -0.78 9.21 1.95
CA TYR A 378 -0.02 8.57 3.03
C TYR A 378 0.86 9.59 3.74
N VAL A 379 1.04 9.40 5.04
CA VAL A 379 1.99 10.17 5.84
C VAL A 379 3.05 9.25 6.43
N GLU A 380 4.30 9.67 6.30
CA GLU A 380 5.43 9.11 7.02
C GLU A 380 5.47 9.71 8.42
N THR A 381 5.46 8.85 9.43
CA THR A 381 5.60 9.24 10.83
C THR A 381 6.85 8.57 11.41
N PRO A 382 7.36 9.02 12.58
CA PRO A 382 8.46 8.32 13.26
C PRO A 382 8.16 6.85 13.59
N TYR A 383 6.89 6.44 13.56
CA TYR A 383 6.40 5.10 13.85
C TYR A 383 6.02 4.30 12.60
N GLY A 384 6.32 4.83 11.41
CA GLY A 384 6.07 4.20 10.11
C GLY A 384 5.10 4.97 9.23
N THR A 385 4.92 4.48 8.01
CA THR A 385 4.01 5.06 7.01
C THR A 385 2.57 4.61 7.26
N LYS A 386 1.65 5.57 7.37
CA LYS A 386 0.23 5.34 7.65
C LYS A 386 -0.66 6.01 6.60
N LEU A 387 -1.79 5.38 6.29
CA LEU A 387 -2.82 5.99 5.47
C LEU A 387 -3.58 7.03 6.30
N ILE A 388 -3.77 8.24 5.79
CA ILE A 388 -4.41 9.34 6.55
C ILE A 388 -5.82 8.96 7.02
N LYS A 389 -6.55 8.15 6.24
CA LYS A 389 -7.85 7.60 6.61
C LYS A 389 -7.87 6.89 7.96
N GLU A 390 -6.77 6.25 8.35
CA GLU A 390 -6.69 5.49 9.61
C GLU A 390 -6.82 6.37 10.85
N PHE A 391 -6.51 7.67 10.75
CA PHE A 391 -6.71 8.63 11.85
C PHE A 391 -8.17 9.03 12.05
N PHE A 392 -9.06 8.70 11.12
CA PHE A 392 -10.48 8.97 11.25
C PHE A 392 -11.19 7.76 11.87
N SER A 393 -11.75 7.96 13.06
CA SER A 393 -12.47 6.92 13.78
C SER A 393 -13.75 7.45 14.39
N GLU A 394 -14.80 6.63 14.37
CA GLU A 394 -16.06 6.94 15.05
C GLU A 394 -15.85 6.98 16.57
N ALA A 395 -16.43 7.99 17.22
CA ALA A 395 -16.48 8.10 18.67
C ALA A 395 -17.54 7.16 19.25
N MET A 396 -17.19 6.43 20.30
CA MET A 396 -18.14 5.72 21.16
C MET A 396 -18.02 6.28 22.58
N LYS A 397 -19.13 6.42 23.30
CA LYS A 397 -19.08 6.85 24.70
C LYS A 397 -18.81 5.67 25.63
N ASN A 398 -17.83 5.82 26.51
CA ASN A 398 -17.61 4.89 27.62
C ASN A 398 -18.66 5.11 28.74
N ASP A 399 -18.69 4.22 29.73
CA ASP A 399 -19.62 4.34 30.88
C ASP A 399 -19.39 5.61 31.74
N GLN A 400 -18.24 6.27 31.58
CA GLN A 400 -17.87 7.52 32.26
C GLN A 400 -18.25 8.77 31.44
N GLY A 401 -18.76 8.59 30.21
CA GLY A 401 -19.17 9.68 29.31
C GLY A 401 -18.04 10.27 28.45
N GLU A 402 -16.84 9.69 28.49
CA GLU A 402 -15.71 10.07 27.64
C GLU A 402 -15.82 9.41 26.26
N ASP A 403 -15.38 10.11 25.22
CA ASP A 403 -15.36 9.61 23.85
C ASP A 403 -14.10 8.75 23.63
N VAL A 404 -14.32 7.45 23.45
CA VAL A 404 -13.30 6.44 23.18
C VAL A 404 -13.31 6.01 21.72
N SER A 405 -12.14 5.70 21.18
CA SER A 405 -12.00 5.27 19.78
C SER A 405 -12.32 3.78 19.61
N THR A 406 -12.89 3.42 18.46
CA THR A 406 -13.03 2.00 18.08
C THR A 406 -11.70 1.25 17.98
N LEU A 407 -10.59 1.96 17.71
CA LEU A 407 -9.25 1.37 17.62
C LEU A 407 -8.74 0.94 19.00
N GLU A 408 -8.94 1.78 20.01
CA GLU A 408 -8.61 1.51 21.40
C GLU A 408 -9.33 0.24 21.90
N ILE A 409 -10.64 0.14 21.65
CA ILE A 409 -11.46 -1.04 21.98
C ILE A 409 -10.90 -2.29 21.32
N LYS A 410 -10.52 -2.23 20.04
CA LYS A 410 -9.92 -3.34 19.31
C LYS A 410 -8.59 -3.77 19.91
N LYS A 411 -7.75 -2.82 20.35
CA LYS A 411 -6.46 -3.10 20.99
C LYS A 411 -6.65 -3.75 22.37
N ILE A 412 -7.59 -3.24 23.18
CA ILE A 412 -7.94 -3.85 24.47
C ILE A 412 -8.50 -5.26 24.29
N LEU A 413 -9.35 -5.48 23.27
CA LEU A 413 -9.87 -6.79 22.91
C LEU A 413 -8.74 -7.74 22.52
N LYS A 414 -7.79 -7.29 21.69
CA LYS A 414 -6.61 -8.07 21.29
C LYS A 414 -5.77 -8.46 22.51
N ASN A 415 -5.43 -7.50 23.38
CA ASN A 415 -4.65 -7.75 24.60
C ASN A 415 -5.36 -8.76 25.52
N THR A 416 -6.68 -8.61 25.70
CA THR A 416 -7.49 -9.52 26.53
C THR A 416 -7.50 -10.94 25.96
N ILE A 417 -7.49 -11.10 24.63
CA ILE A 417 -7.41 -12.41 23.97
C ILE A 417 -5.98 -12.99 24.05
N GLU A 418 -4.94 -12.15 23.99
CA GLU A 418 -3.55 -12.59 24.14
C GLU A 418 -3.24 -13.12 25.55
N GLU A 419 -3.86 -12.52 26.57
CA GLU A 419 -3.77 -12.92 27.98
C GLU A 419 -4.67 -14.13 28.33
N GLU A 420 -5.51 -14.62 27.41
CA GLU A 420 -6.46 -15.70 27.69
C GLU A 420 -5.79 -17.07 27.93
N ASP A 421 -6.42 -17.93 28.74
CA ASP A 421 -5.99 -19.33 28.86
C ASP A 421 -6.28 -20.09 27.55
N LYS A 422 -5.21 -20.39 26.80
CA LYS A 422 -5.27 -21.09 25.51
C LYS A 422 -5.84 -22.52 25.60
N LYS A 423 -5.90 -23.12 26.80
CA LYS A 423 -6.57 -24.42 27.00
C LYS A 423 -8.09 -24.29 27.02
N LYS A 424 -8.59 -23.15 27.51
CA LYS A 424 -10.02 -22.83 27.61
C LYS A 424 -10.27 -21.38 27.14
N PRO A 425 -10.17 -21.14 25.82
CA PRO A 425 -10.31 -19.79 25.26
C PRO A 425 -11.69 -19.21 25.55
N LEU A 426 -11.73 -17.88 25.74
CA LEU A 426 -12.91 -17.16 26.18
C LEU A 426 -13.93 -17.03 25.04
N PRO A 427 -15.19 -17.44 25.21
CA PRO A 427 -16.24 -17.19 24.24
C PRO A 427 -16.56 -15.69 24.15
N ASP A 428 -17.11 -15.26 23.01
CA ASP A 428 -17.44 -13.85 22.76
C ASP A 428 -18.37 -13.24 23.83
N ASP A 429 -19.21 -14.06 24.49
CA ASP A 429 -20.06 -13.62 25.61
C ASP A 429 -19.23 -13.23 26.85
N GLN A 430 -18.14 -13.96 27.15
CA GLN A 430 -17.27 -13.65 28.28
C GLN A 430 -16.37 -12.46 27.98
N LEU A 431 -15.91 -12.31 26.73
CA LEU A 431 -15.18 -11.12 26.29
C LEU A 431 -16.05 -9.86 26.42
N ALA A 432 -17.37 -9.97 26.20
CA ALA A 432 -18.31 -8.87 26.41
C ALA A 432 -18.40 -8.42 27.86
N GLU A 433 -18.51 -9.38 28.79
CA GLU A 433 -18.54 -9.07 30.22
C GLU A 433 -17.22 -8.45 30.69
N ILE A 434 -16.06 -8.95 30.25
CA ILE A 434 -14.76 -8.38 30.62
C ILE A 434 -14.60 -6.94 30.11
N LEU A 435 -15.00 -6.66 28.87
CA LEU A 435 -14.96 -5.30 28.32
C LEU A 435 -15.92 -4.36 29.05
N LYS A 436 -17.09 -4.86 29.44
CA LYS A 436 -18.06 -4.12 30.25
C LYS A 436 -17.52 -3.81 31.65
N GLU A 437 -16.83 -4.76 32.30
CA GLU A 437 -16.15 -4.52 33.58
C GLU A 437 -15.04 -3.46 33.46
N LYS A 438 -14.39 -3.36 32.29
CA LYS A 438 -13.41 -2.30 31.97
C LYS A 438 -14.06 -0.96 31.60
N GLY A 439 -15.39 -0.84 31.61
CA GLY A 439 -16.13 0.40 31.34
C GLY A 439 -16.57 0.60 29.87
N TYR A 440 -16.50 -0.46 29.05
CA TYR A 440 -16.87 -0.43 27.64
C TYR A 440 -18.10 -1.34 27.39
N PRO A 441 -19.33 -0.80 27.41
CA PRO A 441 -20.56 -1.58 27.26
C PRO A 441 -20.77 -2.00 25.80
N ILE A 442 -20.19 -3.14 25.40
CA ILE A 442 -20.22 -3.61 24.01
C ILE A 442 -21.06 -4.89 23.88
N ALA A 443 -21.92 -4.94 22.87
CA ALA A 443 -22.72 -6.13 22.56
C ALA A 443 -21.86 -7.25 21.96
N ARG A 444 -22.21 -8.51 22.25
CA ARG A 444 -21.57 -9.71 21.70
C ARG A 444 -21.37 -9.68 20.17
N ARG A 445 -22.37 -9.22 19.41
CA ARG A 445 -22.28 -9.13 17.93
C ARG A 445 -21.19 -8.17 17.47
N THR A 446 -20.99 -7.08 18.20
CA THR A 446 -19.96 -6.08 17.91
C THR A 446 -18.57 -6.64 18.18
N ILE A 447 -18.41 -7.45 19.24
CA ILE A 447 -17.16 -8.16 19.52
C ILE A 447 -16.83 -9.16 18.43
N ALA A 448 -17.82 -9.94 17.97
CA ALA A 448 -17.61 -10.86 16.86
C ALA A 448 -17.14 -10.12 15.59
N LYS A 449 -17.76 -8.97 15.27
CA LYS A 449 -17.36 -8.11 14.15
C LYS A 449 -15.93 -7.57 14.32
N TYR A 450 -15.57 -7.04 15.49
CA TYR A 450 -14.22 -6.53 15.75
C TYR A 450 -13.17 -7.64 15.72
N ARG A 451 -13.51 -8.82 16.23
CA ARG A 451 -12.67 -10.01 16.16
C ARG A 451 -12.39 -10.43 14.71
N GLU A 452 -13.41 -10.44 13.86
CA GLU A 452 -13.27 -10.71 12.42
C GLU A 452 -12.40 -9.66 11.72
N GLN A 453 -12.56 -8.37 12.05
CA GLN A 453 -11.70 -7.30 11.51
C GLN A 453 -10.24 -7.42 11.94
N LEU A 454 -9.97 -8.02 13.10
CA LEU A 454 -8.62 -8.28 13.62
C LEU A 454 -8.06 -9.63 13.15
N ASP A 455 -8.77 -10.37 12.29
CA ASP A 455 -8.43 -11.73 11.84
C ASP A 455 -8.20 -12.72 13.00
N ILE A 456 -8.88 -12.51 14.13
CA ILE A 456 -8.79 -13.40 15.28
C ILE A 456 -9.87 -14.49 15.12
N PRO A 457 -9.54 -15.78 15.22
CA PRO A 457 -10.55 -16.82 15.01
C PRO A 457 -11.43 -17.03 16.25
N VAL A 458 -12.56 -17.74 16.09
CA VAL A 458 -13.49 -18.04 17.19
C VAL A 458 -12.80 -18.82 18.31
N ALA A 459 -13.30 -18.69 19.55
CA ALA A 459 -12.71 -19.31 20.75
C ALA A 459 -12.27 -20.75 20.52
N ARG A 460 -13.12 -21.58 19.91
CA ARG A 460 -12.82 -22.97 19.61
C ARG A 460 -11.56 -23.19 18.77
N MET A 461 -11.32 -22.33 17.77
CA MET A 461 -10.14 -22.41 16.91
C MET A 461 -8.87 -21.86 17.59
N ARG A 462 -9.02 -21.08 18.67
CA ARG A 462 -7.92 -20.59 19.51
C ARG A 462 -7.43 -21.62 20.54
N LYS A 463 -8.17 -22.71 20.74
CA LYS A 463 -7.79 -23.79 21.66
C LYS A 463 -6.44 -24.41 21.25
N LYS A 464 -5.55 -24.59 22.22
CA LYS A 464 -4.28 -25.32 22.10
C LYS A 464 -4.20 -26.42 23.16
N ILE A 465 -3.45 -27.49 22.87
CA ILE A 465 -3.21 -28.64 23.77
C ILE A 465 -1.88 -28.53 24.52
#